data_AF-A0A2A5V0J5-F1
#
_entry.id   AF-A0A2A5V0J5-F1
#
_cell.length_a   1.000
_cell.length_b   1.000
_cell.length_c   1.000
_cell.angle_alpha   90.00
_cell.angle_beta   90.00
_cell.angle_gamma   90.00
#
_symmetry.space_group_name_H-M   'P 1'
#
loop_
_entity.id
_entity.type
_entity.pdbx_description
1 polymer ?
#
loop_
_entity_poly.entity_id
_entity_poly.type
_entity_poly.pdbx_seq_one_letter_code
_entity_poly.pdbx_strand_id
1 'polypeptide(L)'
;MKLLRVGEFGKEIPAIIDEENKIRDLSKIINDLNPENLTFETLNKIKEIDLNSLEMINNNERIGSCVTKPANFFAIGLNYKAHADETNSDAPKEPIVFNKSPNCIVGPYDKIIIPKFSNSLDHEVEIAMIIGKKARQIKEEEAQNFVLGYCICNDISEREWQKHRGGQWVKG
;
A
#
# COMPACT_ATOMS: atom_id res chain seq x y z
N MET A 1 10.90 7.18 10.32
CA MET A 1 10.88 5.70 10.37
C MET A 1 10.28 5.16 9.08
N LYS A 2 10.90 4.13 8.48
CA LYS A 2 10.40 3.44 7.28
C LYS A 2 10.33 1.94 7.56
N LEU A 3 9.13 1.37 7.48
CA LEU A 3 8.90 -0.06 7.71
C LEU A 3 8.76 -0.79 6.38
N LEU A 4 9.18 -2.04 6.33
CA LEU A 4 9.09 -2.91 5.16
C LEU A 4 8.96 -4.38 5.58
N ARG A 5 8.65 -5.25 4.62
CA ARG A 5 8.71 -6.70 4.79
C ARG A 5 9.77 -7.25 3.83
N VAL A 6 10.62 -8.16 4.30
CA VAL A 6 11.72 -8.73 3.49
C VAL A 6 11.73 -10.26 3.54
N GLY A 7 12.11 -10.90 2.44
CA GLY A 7 12.24 -12.35 2.32
C GLY A 7 11.55 -12.94 1.09
N GLU A 8 11.57 -14.28 0.99
CA GLU A 8 10.87 -15.01 -0.06
C GLU A 8 9.36 -14.74 -0.03
N PHE A 9 8.71 -14.83 -1.19
CA PHE A 9 7.26 -14.64 -1.31
C PHE A 9 6.50 -15.53 -0.32
N GLY A 10 5.69 -14.91 0.54
CA GLY A 10 4.88 -15.61 1.54
C GLY A 10 5.62 -16.02 2.82
N LYS A 11 6.92 -15.72 2.93
CA LYS A 11 7.75 -15.95 4.12
C LYS A 11 8.43 -14.66 4.60
N GLU A 12 7.90 -13.50 4.22
CA GLU A 12 8.55 -12.25 4.58
C GLU A 12 8.43 -11.96 6.08
N ILE A 13 9.47 -11.35 6.63
CA ILE A 13 9.54 -10.88 8.02
C ILE A 13 9.43 -9.35 8.07
N PRO A 14 8.87 -8.78 9.15
CA PRO A 14 8.83 -7.33 9.34
C PRO A 14 10.23 -6.78 9.59
N ALA A 15 10.52 -5.61 9.03
CA ALA A 15 11.80 -4.94 9.13
C ALA A 15 11.64 -3.42 9.19
N ILE A 16 12.74 -2.74 9.49
CA ILE A 16 12.86 -1.27 9.50
C ILE A 16 14.14 -0.83 8.79
N ILE A 17 14.08 0.29 8.08
CA ILE A 17 15.27 0.96 7.53
C ILE A 17 15.77 1.97 8.56
N ASP A 18 17.03 1.83 8.99
CA ASP A 18 17.70 2.76 9.90
C ASP A 18 18.23 4.02 9.17
N GLU A 19 18.84 4.94 9.92
CA GLU A 19 19.34 6.22 9.40
C GLU A 19 20.48 6.06 8.38
N GLU A 20 21.17 4.91 8.40
CA GLU A 20 22.25 4.56 7.47
C GLU A 20 21.75 3.77 6.25
N ASN A 21 20.42 3.65 6.07
CA ASN A 21 19.76 2.83 5.06
C ASN A 21 20.07 1.32 5.17
N LYS A 22 20.38 0.82 6.37
CA LYS A 22 20.48 -0.63 6.62
C LYS A 22 19.13 -1.18 7.02
N ILE A 23 18.85 -2.41 6.58
CA ILE A 23 17.63 -3.12 6.95
C ILE A 23 17.87 -3.84 8.28
N ARG A 24 16.97 -3.66 9.24
CA ARG A 24 17.01 -4.28 10.56
C ARG A 24 15.78 -5.14 10.81
N ASP A 25 15.99 -6.30 11.42
CA ASP A 25 14.93 -7.26 11.73
C ASP A 25 14.04 -6.78 12.89
N LEU A 26 12.72 -6.77 12.67
CA LEU A 26 11.70 -6.48 13.68
C LEU A 26 10.93 -7.72 14.16
N SER A 27 11.24 -8.91 13.66
CA SER A 27 10.50 -10.16 13.93
C SER A 27 10.45 -10.56 15.41
N LYS A 28 11.43 -10.11 16.20
CA LYS A 28 11.46 -10.30 17.67
C LYS A 28 10.57 -9.32 18.44
N ILE A 29 10.09 -8.27 17.79
CA ILE A 29 9.31 -7.18 18.40
C ILE A 29 7.85 -7.25 17.97
N ILE A 30 7.60 -7.56 16.69
CA ILE A 30 6.26 -7.71 16.12
C ILE A 30 6.21 -8.92 15.20
N ASN A 31 5.03 -9.55 15.12
CA ASN A 31 4.85 -10.73 14.30
C ASN A 31 4.94 -10.42 12.79
N ASP A 32 4.28 -9.35 12.34
CA ASP A 32 4.30 -8.90 10.94
C ASP A 32 3.69 -7.49 10.80
N LEU A 33 3.83 -6.83 9.64
CA LEU A 33 3.14 -5.58 9.29
C LEU A 33 1.69 -5.84 8.82
N ASN A 34 0.86 -6.33 9.72
CA ASN A 34 -0.54 -6.69 9.52
C ASN A 34 -1.50 -5.72 10.27
N PRO A 35 -2.83 -5.83 10.11
CA PRO A 35 -3.77 -4.96 10.82
C PRO A 35 -3.69 -4.98 12.36
N GLU A 36 -3.14 -6.04 12.95
CA GLU A 36 -2.98 -6.15 14.41
C GLU A 36 -1.77 -5.36 14.92
N ASN A 37 -0.71 -5.27 14.12
CA ASN A 37 0.55 -4.62 14.50
C ASN A 37 0.73 -3.23 13.88
N LEU A 38 0.05 -2.90 12.77
CA LEU A 38 0.09 -1.57 12.17
C LEU A 38 -0.82 -0.60 12.95
N THR A 39 -0.39 -0.27 14.17
CA THR A 39 -1.09 0.64 15.08
C THR A 39 -0.15 1.73 15.60
N PHE A 40 -0.72 2.84 16.07
CA PHE A 40 0.06 3.93 16.65
C PHE A 40 0.86 3.50 17.90
N GLU A 41 0.31 2.57 18.69
CA GLU A 41 1.00 2.02 19.87
C GLU A 41 2.26 1.26 19.46
N THR A 42 2.16 0.37 18.47
CA THR A 42 3.30 -0.36 17.94
C THR A 42 4.36 0.59 17.40
N LEU A 43 3.97 1.62 16.64
CA LEU A 43 4.94 2.58 16.12
C LEU A 43 5.64 3.36 17.22
N ASN A 44 4.96 3.70 18.31
CA ASN A 44 5.59 4.36 19.45
C ASN A 44 6.58 3.42 20.16
N LYS A 45 6.23 2.14 20.34
CA LYS A 45 7.15 1.13 20.87
C LYS A 45 8.41 1.01 20.01
N ILE A 46 8.28 0.94 18.68
CA ILE A 46 9.43 0.83 17.77
C ILE A 46 10.33 2.07 17.84
N LYS A 47 9.77 3.28 18.00
CA LYS A 47 10.55 4.52 18.13
C LYS A 47 11.44 4.56 19.37
N GLU A 48 11.09 3.83 20.42
CA GLU A 48 11.86 3.77 21.66
C GLU A 48 13.02 2.77 21.59
N ILE A 49 13.10 1.96 20.52
CA ILE A 49 14.12 0.93 20.35
C ILE A 49 15.38 1.54 19.74
N ASP A 50 16.53 1.21 20.30
CA ASP A 50 17.81 1.43 19.64
C ASP A 50 17.94 0.47 18.44
N LEU A 51 17.75 1.00 17.23
CA LEU A 51 17.80 0.21 16.00
C LEU A 51 19.17 -0.44 15.75
N ASN A 52 20.25 0.08 16.34
CA ASN A 52 21.57 -0.51 16.20
C ASN A 52 21.73 -1.83 16.96
N SER A 53 20.87 -2.06 17.96
CA SER A 53 20.82 -3.32 18.71
C SER A 53 20.15 -4.47 17.93
N LEU A 54 19.44 -4.15 16.85
CA LEU A 54 18.73 -5.12 16.04
C LEU A 54 19.64 -5.79 15.02
N GLU A 55 19.33 -7.06 14.74
CA GLU A 55 20.03 -7.85 13.74
C GLU A 55 19.89 -7.20 12.36
N MET A 56 21.00 -7.13 11.64
CA MET A 56 21.03 -6.56 10.29
C MET A 56 20.64 -7.64 9.28
N ILE A 57 19.77 -7.25 8.35
CA ILE A 57 19.37 -8.08 7.22
C ILE A 57 20.18 -7.65 6.00
N ASN A 58 20.50 -8.60 5.11
CA ASN A 58 21.15 -8.29 3.84
C ASN A 58 20.26 -7.35 3.01
N ASN A 59 20.81 -6.21 2.59
CA ASN A 59 20.09 -5.22 1.79
C ASN A 59 19.67 -5.74 0.40
N ASN A 60 20.18 -6.89 -0.05
CA ASN A 60 19.81 -7.53 -1.32
C ASN A 60 18.62 -8.49 -1.19
N GLU A 61 18.05 -8.67 0.02
CA GLU A 61 16.85 -9.48 0.20
C GLU A 61 15.66 -8.90 -0.58
N ARG A 62 14.81 -9.78 -1.09
CA ARG A 62 13.57 -9.36 -1.77
C ARG A 62 12.70 -8.56 -0.81
N ILE A 63 12.16 -7.44 -1.27
CA ILE A 63 11.18 -6.63 -0.54
C ILE A 63 9.78 -7.06 -0.95
N GLY A 64 8.99 -7.50 0.03
CA GLY A 64 7.57 -7.81 -0.15
C GLY A 64 6.68 -6.57 -0.01
N SER A 65 5.36 -6.77 -0.09
CA SER A 65 4.41 -5.71 0.25
C SER A 65 4.64 -5.19 1.67
N CYS A 66 4.58 -3.88 1.88
CA CYS A 66 4.76 -3.27 3.20
C CYS A 66 3.56 -3.51 4.14
N VAL A 67 2.41 -3.93 3.61
CA VAL A 67 1.22 -4.32 4.39
C VAL A 67 0.80 -5.71 3.99
N THR A 68 0.64 -6.59 4.98
CA THR A 68 0.11 -7.94 4.78
C THR A 68 -1.35 -8.02 5.25
N LYS A 69 -2.17 -8.77 4.49
CA LYS A 69 -3.58 -9.04 4.80
C LYS A 69 -4.41 -7.78 5.17
N PRO A 70 -4.39 -6.70 4.38
CA PRO A 70 -5.29 -5.57 4.64
C PRO A 70 -6.74 -6.03 4.45
N ALA A 71 -7.63 -5.53 5.31
CA ALA A 71 -9.04 -5.90 5.25
C ALA A 71 -9.73 -5.38 3.98
N ASN A 72 -9.35 -4.19 3.51
CA ASN A 72 -9.87 -3.55 2.31
C ASN A 72 -8.76 -2.76 1.62
N PHE A 73 -8.91 -2.58 0.31
CA PHE A 73 -8.11 -1.66 -0.49
C PHE A 73 -9.07 -0.79 -1.30
N PHE A 74 -9.26 0.45 -0.83
CA PHE A 74 -10.03 1.48 -1.53
C PHE A 74 -9.11 2.33 -2.39
N ALA A 75 -9.56 2.61 -3.61
CA ALA A 75 -8.88 3.48 -4.57
C ALA A 75 -9.81 4.63 -4.97
N ILE A 76 -9.20 5.76 -5.33
CA ILE A 76 -9.90 7.01 -5.65
C ILE A 76 -9.60 7.37 -7.11
N GLY A 77 -10.64 7.36 -7.96
CA GLY A 77 -10.50 7.74 -9.36
C GLY A 77 -10.51 9.25 -9.58
N LEU A 78 -9.84 9.70 -10.64
CA LEU A 78 -9.85 11.09 -11.12
C LEU A 78 -9.48 12.14 -10.06
N ASN A 79 -8.52 11.82 -9.19
CA ASN A 79 -8.13 12.67 -8.06
C ASN A 79 -6.93 13.61 -8.35
N TYR A 80 -6.38 13.54 -9.57
CA TYR A 80 -5.40 14.49 -10.07
C TYR A 80 -6.02 15.32 -11.18
N LYS A 81 -6.01 16.66 -11.02
CA LYS A 81 -6.58 17.58 -12.01
C LYS A 81 -6.00 17.36 -13.41
N ALA A 82 -4.69 17.19 -13.50
CA ALA A 82 -4.01 16.92 -14.77
C ALA A 82 -4.50 15.61 -15.43
N HIS A 83 -4.80 14.58 -14.62
CA HIS A 83 -5.33 13.32 -15.13
C HIS A 83 -6.79 13.44 -15.61
N ALA A 84 -7.62 14.21 -14.90
CA ALA A 84 -8.98 14.52 -15.35
C ALA A 84 -8.98 15.29 -16.68
N ASP A 85 -8.05 16.25 -16.82
CA ASP A 85 -7.84 17.01 -18.06
C ASP A 85 -7.36 16.09 -19.21
N GLU A 86 -6.42 15.16 -18.96
CA GLU A 86 -5.92 14.17 -19.94
C GLU A 86 -7.02 13.25 -20.49
N THR A 87 -7.98 12.86 -19.65
CA THR A 87 -9.09 11.99 -20.06
C THR A 87 -10.32 12.75 -20.57
N ASN A 88 -10.22 14.07 -20.76
CA ASN A 88 -11.35 14.97 -21.09
C ASN A 88 -12.58 14.73 -20.20
N SER A 89 -12.35 14.49 -18.92
CA SER A 89 -13.40 14.19 -17.95
C SER A 89 -13.60 15.39 -17.02
N ASP A 90 -14.86 15.78 -16.78
CA ASP A 90 -15.15 16.79 -15.76
C ASP A 90 -14.66 16.29 -14.39
N ALA A 91 -14.07 17.20 -13.61
CA ALA A 91 -13.70 16.88 -12.24
C ALA A 91 -14.96 16.41 -11.47
N PRO A 92 -14.91 15.25 -10.82
CA PRO A 92 -16.09 14.69 -10.17
C PRO A 92 -16.49 15.56 -8.97
N LYS A 93 -17.80 15.73 -8.75
CA LYS A 93 -18.34 16.51 -7.62
C LYS A 93 -18.19 15.80 -6.27
N GLU A 94 -18.04 14.48 -6.30
CA GLU A 94 -17.81 13.61 -5.15
C GLU A 94 -16.67 12.64 -5.50
N PRO A 95 -15.84 12.22 -4.54
CA PRO A 95 -14.77 11.26 -4.80
C PRO A 95 -15.31 9.96 -5.42
N ILE A 96 -14.72 9.53 -6.52
CA ILE A 96 -15.07 8.24 -7.12
C ILE A 96 -14.33 7.14 -6.37
N VAL A 97 -15.06 6.40 -5.52
CA VAL A 97 -14.48 5.33 -4.71
C VAL A 97 -14.76 3.98 -5.35
N PHE A 98 -13.71 3.18 -5.52
CA PHE A 98 -13.81 1.78 -5.92
C PHE A 98 -12.88 0.91 -5.08
N ASN A 99 -13.00 -0.41 -5.22
CA ASN A 99 -12.18 -1.37 -4.49
C ASN A 99 -11.26 -2.15 -5.44
N LYS A 100 -10.06 -2.45 -4.96
CA LYS A 100 -9.24 -3.54 -5.49
C LYS A 100 -9.27 -4.71 -4.52
N SER A 101 -9.10 -5.92 -5.03
CA SER A 101 -8.96 -7.09 -4.16
C SER A 101 -7.65 -6.97 -3.37
N PRO A 102 -7.64 -7.13 -2.04
CA PRO A 102 -6.39 -7.20 -1.26
C PRO A 102 -5.38 -8.23 -1.79
N ASN A 103 -5.86 -9.26 -2.50
CA ASN A 103 -5.01 -10.30 -3.10
C ASN A 103 -4.23 -9.83 -4.33
N CYS A 104 -4.48 -8.64 -4.88
CA CYS A 104 -3.71 -8.10 -6.00
C CYS A 104 -2.39 -7.45 -5.56
N ILE A 105 -2.15 -7.33 -4.25
CA ILE A 105 -1.00 -6.62 -3.69
C ILE A 105 0.24 -7.50 -3.79
N VAL A 106 1.31 -6.95 -4.37
CA VAL A 106 2.63 -7.57 -4.48
C VAL A 106 3.73 -6.62 -3.99
N GLY A 107 4.95 -7.13 -3.84
CA GLY A 107 6.11 -6.32 -3.45
C GLY A 107 6.51 -5.32 -4.55
N PRO A 108 7.26 -4.26 -4.18
CA PRO A 108 7.61 -3.16 -5.08
C PRO A 108 8.45 -3.58 -6.30
N TYR A 109 9.10 -4.73 -6.25
CA TYR A 109 9.94 -5.27 -7.33
C TYR A 109 9.43 -6.62 -7.87
N ASP A 110 8.25 -7.04 -7.44
CA ASP A 110 7.65 -8.28 -7.93
C ASP A 110 7.16 -8.10 -9.37
N LYS A 111 7.15 -9.21 -10.11
CA LYS A 111 6.60 -9.24 -11.45
C LYS A 111 5.08 -9.10 -11.40
N ILE A 112 4.54 -8.22 -12.24
CA ILE A 112 3.10 -8.15 -12.49
C ILE A 112 2.70 -9.31 -13.42
N ILE A 113 1.72 -10.09 -13.00
CA ILE A 113 1.15 -11.16 -13.82
C ILE A 113 0.15 -10.52 -14.78
N ILE A 114 0.50 -10.49 -16.07
CA ILE A 114 -0.40 -10.00 -17.11
C ILE A 114 -1.45 -11.08 -17.40
N PRO A 115 -2.75 -10.82 -17.20
CA PRO A 115 -3.78 -11.80 -17.45
C PRO A 115 -3.88 -12.21 -18.92
N LYS A 116 -4.32 -13.45 -19.18
CA LYS A 116 -4.64 -13.89 -20.54
C LYS A 116 -5.73 -12.96 -21.12
N PHE A 117 -5.52 -12.48 -22.34
CA PHE A 117 -6.41 -11.53 -23.04
C PHE A 117 -6.43 -10.10 -22.49
N SER A 118 -5.45 -9.72 -21.68
CA SER A 118 -5.15 -8.29 -21.47
C SER A 118 -4.64 -7.70 -22.77
N ASN A 119 -5.22 -6.57 -23.17
CA ASN A 119 -4.85 -5.85 -24.39
C ASN A 119 -4.43 -4.40 -24.10
N SER A 120 -4.82 -3.86 -22.95
CA SER A 120 -4.65 -2.46 -22.58
C SER A 120 -4.23 -2.35 -21.11
N LEU A 121 -3.14 -3.01 -20.74
CA LEU A 121 -2.55 -2.90 -19.41
C LEU A 121 -1.89 -1.53 -19.23
N ASP A 122 -2.17 -0.89 -18.11
CA ASP A 122 -1.71 0.46 -17.81
C ASP A 122 -1.23 0.61 -16.36
N HIS A 123 -0.45 1.64 -16.10
CA HIS A 123 0.14 1.95 -14.80
C HIS A 123 -0.37 3.29 -14.27
N GLU A 124 -0.59 3.36 -12.96
CA GLU A 124 -1.08 4.55 -12.27
C GLU A 124 -0.29 4.68 -10.96
N VAL A 125 0.69 5.58 -10.91
CA VAL A 125 1.51 5.75 -9.70
C VAL A 125 0.76 6.63 -8.71
N GLU A 126 0.47 6.07 -7.54
CA GLU A 126 -0.42 6.65 -6.54
C GLU A 126 0.23 6.70 -5.15
N ILE A 127 -0.30 7.59 -4.31
CA ILE A 127 0.01 7.61 -2.87
C ILE A 127 -1.06 6.81 -2.13
N ALA A 128 -0.66 5.73 -1.48
CA ALA A 128 -1.54 4.93 -0.63
C ALA A 128 -1.43 5.37 0.83
N MET A 129 -2.59 5.45 1.50
CA MET A 129 -2.71 5.74 2.92
C MET A 129 -2.95 4.47 3.72
N ILE A 130 -2.15 4.25 4.77
CA ILE A 130 -2.35 3.14 5.70
C ILE A 130 -3.14 3.65 6.89
N ILE A 131 -4.32 3.09 7.14
CA ILE A 131 -5.18 3.48 8.26
C ILE A 131 -4.78 2.70 9.51
N GLY A 132 -4.44 3.42 10.58
CA GLY A 132 -3.84 2.84 11.80
C GLY A 132 -4.82 2.61 12.96
N LYS A 133 -6.05 3.10 12.84
CA LYS A 133 -7.10 2.88 13.84
C LYS A 133 -8.49 2.97 13.21
N LYS A 134 -9.47 2.36 13.86
CA LYS A 134 -10.86 2.33 13.38
C LYS A 134 -11.41 3.74 13.24
N ALA A 135 -11.92 4.07 12.05
CA ALA A 135 -12.62 5.31 11.75
C ALA A 135 -14.11 5.05 11.51
N ARG A 136 -14.98 5.92 12.00
CA ARG A 136 -16.42 5.91 11.69
C ARG A 136 -16.98 7.31 11.86
N GLN A 137 -17.61 7.86 10.80
CA GLN A 137 -18.24 9.19 10.82
C GLN A 137 -17.32 10.26 11.43
N ILE A 138 -16.06 10.26 11.01
CA ILE A 138 -15.05 11.20 11.50
C ILE A 138 -15.21 12.54 10.79
N LYS A 139 -14.77 13.62 11.45
CA LYS A 139 -14.69 14.92 10.79
C LYS A 139 -13.43 15.02 9.92
N GLU A 140 -13.48 15.88 8.92
CA GLU A 140 -12.37 16.08 7.99
C GLU A 140 -11.11 16.56 8.72
N GLU A 141 -11.24 17.51 9.65
CA GLU A 141 -10.11 18.05 10.42
C GLU A 141 -9.44 16.99 11.33
N GLU A 142 -10.11 15.88 11.59
CA GLU A 142 -9.58 14.77 12.40
C GLU A 142 -8.98 13.66 11.55
N ALA A 143 -9.19 13.65 10.23
CA ALA A 143 -8.88 12.53 9.34
C ALA A 143 -7.41 12.10 9.42
N GLN A 144 -6.50 13.07 9.46
CA GLN A 144 -5.07 12.81 9.53
C GLN A 144 -4.66 12.02 10.79
N ASN A 145 -5.42 12.13 11.89
CA ASN A 145 -5.15 11.40 13.13
C ASN A 145 -5.41 9.89 13.00
N PHE A 146 -6.01 9.43 11.90
CA PHE A 146 -6.29 8.02 11.62
C PHE A 146 -5.29 7.42 10.63
N VAL A 147 -4.49 8.23 9.93
CA VAL A 147 -3.48 7.78 8.99
C VAL A 147 -2.21 7.42 9.76
N LEU A 148 -1.81 6.15 9.66
CA LEU A 148 -0.59 5.62 10.27
C LEU A 148 0.66 6.00 9.48
N GLY A 149 0.53 6.04 8.16
CA GLY A 149 1.63 6.28 7.25
C GLY A 149 1.20 6.18 5.80
N TYR A 150 2.19 6.30 4.92
CA TYR A 150 2.00 6.34 3.48
C TYR A 150 2.97 5.39 2.80
N CYS A 151 2.57 4.87 1.64
CA CYS A 151 3.46 4.17 0.73
C CYS A 151 3.12 4.54 -0.72
N ILE A 152 4.01 4.20 -1.64
CA ILE A 152 3.74 4.28 -3.08
C ILE A 152 3.00 3.02 -3.50
N CYS A 153 1.98 3.20 -4.33
CA CYS A 153 1.25 2.12 -4.98
C CYS A 153 1.30 2.33 -6.50
N ASN A 154 1.28 1.24 -7.24
CA ASN A 154 0.98 1.28 -8.67
C ASN A 154 -0.39 0.62 -8.86
N ASP A 155 -1.42 1.41 -9.13
CA ASP A 155 -2.76 0.94 -9.44
C ASP A 155 -2.79 0.40 -10.88
N ILE A 156 -2.23 -0.80 -11.05
CA ILE A 156 -2.23 -1.48 -12.34
C ILE A 156 -3.67 -1.74 -12.77
N SER A 157 -3.98 -1.30 -14.00
CA SER A 157 -5.33 -1.28 -14.55
C SER A 157 -5.37 -1.92 -15.94
N GLU A 158 -6.30 -2.84 -16.16
CA GLU A 158 -6.66 -3.36 -17.49
C GLU A 158 -7.81 -2.53 -18.06
N ARG A 159 -7.49 -1.63 -18.99
CA ARG A 159 -8.43 -0.60 -19.44
C ARG A 159 -9.60 -1.17 -20.27
N GLU A 160 -9.39 -2.25 -21.03
CA GLU A 160 -10.50 -2.89 -21.76
C GLU A 160 -11.53 -3.46 -20.78
N TRP A 161 -11.06 -4.07 -19.70
CA TRP A 161 -11.93 -4.67 -18.70
C TRP A 161 -12.61 -3.60 -17.86
N GLN A 162 -11.88 -2.56 -17.47
CA GLN A 162 -12.36 -1.41 -16.71
C GLN A 162 -13.46 -0.65 -17.45
N LYS A 163 -13.28 -0.38 -18.75
CA LYS A 163 -14.17 0.51 -19.54
C LYS A 163 -15.22 -0.23 -20.36
N HIS A 164 -14.93 -1.46 -20.82
CA HIS A 164 -15.73 -2.12 -21.85
C HIS A 164 -16.35 -3.47 -21.44
N ARG A 165 -16.20 -3.92 -20.18
CA ARG A 165 -16.74 -5.23 -19.71
C ARG A 165 -17.76 -5.15 -18.57
N GLY A 166 -18.66 -4.19 -18.65
CA GLY A 166 -19.86 -4.14 -17.79
C GLY A 166 -19.76 -3.18 -16.59
N GLY A 167 -19.10 -2.03 -16.79
CA GLY A 167 -19.38 -0.78 -16.06
C GLY A 167 -18.85 -0.63 -14.63
N GLN A 168 -18.29 -1.67 -14.01
CA GLN A 168 -17.66 -1.58 -12.69
C GLN A 168 -16.15 -1.76 -12.82
N TRP A 169 -15.38 -0.89 -12.17
CA TRP A 169 -13.92 -0.84 -12.33
C TRP A 169 -13.19 -2.00 -11.64
N VAL A 170 -13.82 -2.72 -10.70
CA VAL A 170 -13.22 -3.82 -9.92
C VAL A 170 -12.64 -4.96 -10.77
N LYS A 171 -13.09 -5.12 -12.03
CA LYS A 171 -12.59 -6.13 -12.95
C LYS A 171 -11.25 -5.75 -13.58
N GLY A 172 -11.01 -4.45 -13.73
CA GLY A 172 -9.84 -3.86 -14.37
C GLY A 172 -8.68 -3.72 -13.41
#